data_AF-A0A849ELH7-F1
#
_entry.id   AF-A0A849ELH7-F1
#
_cell.length_a   1.000
_cell.length_b   1.000
_cell.length_c   1.000
_cell.angle_alpha   90.00
_cell.angle_beta   90.00
_cell.angle_gamma   90.00
#
_symmetry.space_group_name_H-M   'P 1'
#
loop_
_entity.id
_entity.type
_entity.pdbx_description
1 polymer ?
#
loop_
_entity_poly.entity_id
_entity_poly.type
_entity_poly.pdbx_seq_one_letter_code
_entity_poly.pdbx_strand_id
1 'polypeptide(L)'
;MRYLLLACFLFIPIITCSQHILPEKQRARVVDEILSERFDLLLPQLMDDTGIDMWIVISREYNEDPVLRTMLPATWLNARRRTILVFYRDKAKKTIEKLAVARYNVGKNIESAWDKEKEPDQWKRLVELIEMRDPVKIGLNYSKDHNIADGLDKTDHDELMRYLPAKYQKRVGSAEQLA
;
A
#
# COMPACT_ATOMS: atom_id res chain seq x y z
N MET A 1 25.19 22.71 -58.87
CA MET A 1 25.33 22.05 -57.56
C MET A 1 26.25 22.85 -56.66
N ARG A 2 25.78 23.37 -55.52
CA ARG A 2 26.51 23.44 -54.23
C ARG A 2 26.02 24.50 -53.25
N TYR A 3 25.30 25.53 -53.68
CA TYR A 3 25.02 26.68 -52.78
C TYR A 3 23.58 26.82 -52.30
N LEU A 4 22.60 26.13 -52.89
CA LEU A 4 21.21 26.16 -52.40
C LEU A 4 20.87 25.11 -51.32
N LEU A 5 21.77 24.15 -51.09
CA LEU A 5 21.63 23.15 -50.01
C LEU A 5 22.28 23.60 -48.69
N LEU A 6 22.95 24.77 -48.68
CA LEU A 6 23.67 25.27 -47.49
C LEU A 6 22.90 26.32 -46.68
N ALA A 7 21.71 26.76 -47.10
CA ALA A 7 21.04 27.92 -46.49
C ALA A 7 19.97 27.57 -45.43
N CYS A 8 19.62 26.30 -45.22
CA CYS A 8 18.60 25.90 -44.23
C CYS A 8 19.15 25.08 -43.05
N PHE A 9 20.47 25.12 -42.82
CA PHE A 9 21.06 24.81 -41.51
C PHE A 9 21.37 26.10 -40.75
N LEU A 10 20.44 27.07 -40.83
CA LEU A 10 20.36 28.16 -39.86
C LEU A 10 20.08 27.49 -38.51
N PHE A 11 21.17 27.28 -37.77
CA PHE A 11 21.24 26.94 -36.36
C PHE A 11 20.12 27.64 -35.58
N ILE A 12 18.98 26.95 -35.39
CA ILE A 12 18.13 27.20 -34.25
C ILE A 12 18.87 26.52 -33.10
N PRO A 13 19.47 27.24 -32.14
CA PRO A 13 19.82 26.60 -30.88
C PRO A 13 18.47 26.21 -30.28
N ILE A 14 18.13 24.93 -30.37
CA ILE A 14 17.10 24.37 -29.51
C ILE A 14 17.67 24.54 -28.10
N ILE A 15 17.28 25.62 -27.43
CA ILE A 15 17.51 25.76 -26.00
C ILE A 15 16.66 24.66 -25.39
N THR A 16 17.28 23.49 -25.21
CA THR A 16 16.70 22.42 -24.43
C THR A 16 16.70 22.92 -22.99
N CYS A 17 15.60 23.57 -22.59
CA CYS A 17 15.29 23.70 -21.18
C CYS A 17 15.15 22.27 -20.64
N SER A 18 16.19 21.77 -19.97
CA SER A 18 16.06 20.57 -19.16
C SER A 18 14.85 20.74 -18.25
N GLN A 19 14.10 19.66 -18.04
CA GLN A 19 13.05 19.68 -17.02
C GLN A 19 13.65 20.13 -15.69
N HIS A 20 12.98 21.07 -15.02
CA HIS A 20 13.38 21.52 -13.70
C HIS A 20 13.08 20.39 -12.70
N ILE A 21 14.11 19.65 -12.32
CA ILE A 21 14.00 18.58 -11.33
C ILE A 21 14.04 19.21 -9.94
N LEU A 22 13.01 18.95 -9.14
CA LEU A 22 12.94 19.43 -7.76
C LEU A 22 14.10 18.86 -6.91
N PRO A 23 14.62 19.59 -5.92
CA PRO A 23 15.53 19.04 -4.92
C PRO A 23 14.92 17.84 -4.18
N GLU A 24 15.75 16.89 -3.74
CA GLU A 24 15.31 15.62 -3.12
C GLU A 24 14.27 15.80 -1.99
N LYS A 25 14.45 16.81 -1.13
CA LYS A 25 13.48 17.09 -0.04
C LYS A 25 12.09 17.49 -0.57
N GLN A 26 12.04 18.24 -1.67
CA GLN A 26 10.79 18.65 -2.31
C GLN A 26 10.17 17.48 -3.08
N ARG A 27 10.99 16.63 -3.71
CA ARG A 27 10.52 15.38 -4.34
C ARG A 27 9.86 14.45 -3.32
N ALA A 28 10.50 14.26 -2.16
CA ALA A 28 9.95 13.46 -1.07
C ALA A 28 8.58 13.97 -0.61
N ARG A 29 8.42 15.29 -0.48
CA ARG A 29 7.12 15.92 -0.17
C ARG A 29 6.07 15.59 -1.23
N VAL A 30 6.39 15.73 -2.52
CA VAL A 30 5.44 15.43 -3.61
C VAL A 30 5.03 13.96 -3.61
N VAL A 31 5.97 13.03 -3.36
CA VAL A 31 5.67 11.61 -3.23
C VAL A 31 4.71 11.34 -2.06
N ASP A 32 4.93 11.97 -0.90
CA ASP A 32 4.05 11.82 0.27
C ASP A 32 2.65 12.42 0.02
N GLU A 33 2.55 13.52 -0.73
CA GLU A 33 1.27 14.13 -1.15
C GLU A 33 0.50 13.21 -2.09
N ILE A 34 1.15 12.66 -3.13
CA ILE A 34 0.55 11.67 -4.05
C ILE A 34 0.12 10.42 -3.29
N LEU A 35 0.94 9.96 -2.35
CA LEU A 35 0.62 8.82 -1.50
C LEU A 35 -0.66 9.07 -0.68
N SER A 36 -0.80 10.27 -0.13
CA SER A 36 -2.01 10.69 0.60
C SER A 36 -3.25 10.66 -0.31
N GLU A 37 -3.17 11.26 -1.49
CA GLU A 37 -4.26 11.24 -2.47
C GLU A 37 -4.64 9.82 -2.91
N ARG A 38 -3.65 8.94 -3.12
CA ARG A 38 -3.91 7.53 -3.46
C ARG A 38 -4.69 6.82 -2.36
N PHE A 39 -4.38 7.07 -1.10
CA PHE A 39 -5.10 6.47 0.02
C PHE A 39 -6.51 7.04 0.21
N ASP A 40 -6.71 8.32 -0.06
CA ASP A 40 -7.98 9.00 0.21
C ASP A 40 -8.97 8.92 -0.95
N LEU A 41 -8.46 8.87 -2.19
CA LEU A 41 -9.27 8.94 -3.41
C LEU A 41 -9.28 7.62 -4.17
N LEU A 42 -8.10 7.06 -4.46
CA LEU A 42 -7.98 5.88 -5.32
C LEU A 42 -8.32 4.59 -4.58
N LEU A 43 -7.73 4.36 -3.41
CA LEU A 43 -7.90 3.11 -2.67
C LEU A 43 -9.38 2.79 -2.34
N PRO A 44 -10.21 3.74 -1.87
CA PRO A 44 -11.62 3.45 -1.61
C PRO A 44 -12.36 3.00 -2.87
N GLN A 45 -12.05 3.58 -4.03
CA GLN A 45 -12.63 3.19 -5.30
C GLN A 45 -12.22 1.77 -5.71
N LEU A 46 -10.93 1.43 -5.60
CA LEU A 46 -10.44 0.08 -5.92
C LEU A 46 -11.04 -0.99 -4.98
N MET A 47 -11.17 -0.67 -3.69
CA MET A 47 -11.84 -1.55 -2.72
C MET A 47 -13.34 -1.70 -3.05
N ASP A 48 -13.98 -0.63 -3.51
CA ASP A 48 -15.37 -0.67 -3.96
C ASP A 48 -15.54 -1.58 -5.18
N ASP A 49 -14.68 -1.43 -6.19
CA ASP A 49 -14.70 -2.18 -7.46
C ASP A 49 -14.42 -3.69 -7.27
N THR A 50 -13.51 -4.03 -6.35
CA THR A 50 -13.15 -5.44 -6.06
C THR A 50 -14.06 -6.12 -5.03
N GLY A 51 -14.92 -5.33 -4.39
CA GLY A 51 -15.81 -5.80 -3.32
C GLY A 51 -15.08 -6.21 -2.03
N ILE A 52 -13.84 -5.77 -1.83
CA ILE A 52 -13.04 -6.06 -0.63
C ILE A 52 -13.34 -5.02 0.43
N ASP A 53 -13.88 -5.44 1.57
CA ASP A 53 -14.20 -4.53 2.67
C ASP A 53 -12.99 -4.31 3.58
N MET A 54 -12.14 -5.33 3.73
CA MET A 54 -10.91 -5.23 4.51
C MET A 54 -9.74 -5.76 3.72
N TRP A 55 -8.76 -4.91 3.45
CA TRP A 55 -7.50 -5.33 2.83
C TRP A 55 -6.40 -5.34 3.86
N ILE A 56 -5.72 -6.48 3.99
CA ILE A 56 -4.63 -6.67 4.95
C ILE A 56 -3.35 -6.97 4.17
N VAL A 57 -2.38 -6.07 4.29
CA VAL A 57 -1.03 -6.24 3.71
C VAL A 57 -0.08 -6.60 4.85
N ILE A 58 0.44 -7.82 4.83
CA ILE A 58 1.40 -8.31 5.84
C ILE A 58 2.76 -8.36 5.19
N SER A 59 3.77 -7.83 5.88
CA SER A 59 5.14 -7.84 5.40
C SER A 59 6.13 -7.96 6.55
N ARG A 60 7.32 -8.46 6.23
CA ARG A 60 8.44 -8.55 7.18
C ARG A 60 9.63 -7.78 6.65
N GLU A 61 10.45 -7.28 7.58
CA GLU A 61 11.76 -6.75 7.26
C GLU A 61 12.57 -7.79 6.48
N TYR A 62 13.16 -7.37 5.35
CA TYR A 62 13.92 -8.21 4.41
C TYR A 62 13.10 -9.22 3.59
N ASN A 63 11.78 -9.24 3.75
CA ASN A 63 10.88 -10.03 2.93
C ASN A 63 9.54 -9.30 2.80
N GLU A 64 9.60 -8.10 2.23
CA GLU A 64 8.42 -7.26 2.06
C GLU A 64 7.52 -7.78 0.94
N ASP A 65 6.21 -7.67 1.17
CA ASP A 65 5.24 -7.75 0.10
C ASP A 65 5.59 -6.67 -0.95
N PRO A 66 5.66 -6.99 -2.26
CA PRO A 66 6.04 -6.02 -3.29
C PRO A 66 5.17 -4.76 -3.28
N VAL A 67 3.88 -4.90 -2.96
CA VAL A 67 2.92 -3.79 -2.90
C VAL A 67 3.27 -2.81 -1.78
N LEU A 68 3.83 -3.29 -0.66
CA LEU A 68 4.14 -2.44 0.50
C LEU A 68 5.04 -1.27 0.12
N ARG A 69 5.98 -1.46 -0.82
CA ARG A 69 6.91 -0.41 -1.27
C ARG A 69 6.18 0.81 -1.85
N THR A 70 4.97 0.63 -2.35
CA THR A 70 4.14 1.71 -2.90
C THR A 70 3.33 2.45 -1.85
N MET A 71 3.39 2.01 -0.59
CA MET A 71 2.61 2.51 0.55
C MET A 71 3.44 3.21 1.62
N LEU A 72 4.77 3.13 1.52
CA LEU A 72 5.67 3.72 2.49
C LEU A 72 5.91 5.21 2.19
N PRO A 73 6.14 6.04 3.23
CA PRO A 73 6.56 7.42 3.04
C PRO A 73 7.87 7.50 2.25
N ALA A 74 8.07 8.60 1.53
CA ALA A 74 9.20 8.77 0.62
C ALA A 74 10.59 8.63 1.26
N THR A 75 10.67 8.80 2.58
CA THR A 75 11.93 8.69 3.36
C THR A 75 12.18 7.31 3.93
N TRP A 76 11.25 6.35 3.74
CA TRP A 76 11.36 4.99 4.25
C TRP A 76 11.74 4.05 3.10
N LEU A 77 12.85 3.34 3.25
CA LEU A 77 13.33 2.40 2.22
C LEU A 77 12.66 1.03 2.30
N ASN A 78 12.42 0.53 3.52
CA ASN A 78 11.93 -0.83 3.79
C ASN A 78 10.97 -0.85 4.98
N ALA A 79 10.29 -1.98 5.17
CA ALA A 79 9.58 -2.27 6.41
C ALA A 79 10.58 -2.34 7.59
N ARG A 80 10.10 -2.08 8.80
CA ARG A 80 10.85 -2.36 10.03
C ARG A 80 10.08 -3.38 10.84
N ARG A 81 10.66 -4.56 11.12
CA ARG A 81 9.97 -5.72 11.72
C ARG A 81 8.73 -6.16 10.90
N ARG A 82 7.80 -6.88 11.52
CA ARG A 82 6.50 -7.21 10.94
C ARG A 82 5.62 -5.97 10.90
N THR A 83 5.26 -5.55 9.69
CA THR A 83 4.33 -4.45 9.43
C THR A 83 3.06 -5.06 8.86
N ILE A 84 1.93 -4.83 9.53
CA ILE A 84 0.62 -5.25 9.06
C ILE A 84 -0.20 -4.00 8.81
N LEU A 85 -0.48 -3.67 7.55
CA LEU A 85 -1.39 -2.60 7.18
C LEU A 85 -2.80 -3.17 7.06
N VAL A 86 -3.77 -2.44 7.60
CA VAL A 86 -5.19 -2.80 7.58
C VAL A 86 -5.95 -1.62 7.03
N PHE A 87 -6.56 -1.82 5.86
CA PHE A 87 -7.46 -0.87 5.25
C PHE A 87 -8.89 -1.40 5.39
N TYR A 88 -9.79 -0.59 5.94
CA TYR A 88 -11.19 -0.99 6.09
C TYR A 88 -12.12 0.01 5.43
N ARG A 89 -12.88 -0.49 4.45
CA ARG A 89 -13.82 0.25 3.63
C ARG A 89 -15.24 0.05 4.14
N ASP A 90 -15.84 1.10 4.69
CA ASP A 90 -17.28 1.14 4.98
C ASP A 90 -18.00 1.85 3.83
N LYS A 91 -18.57 1.07 2.91
CA LYS A 91 -19.27 1.60 1.73
C LYS A 91 -20.49 2.42 2.10
N ALA A 92 -21.22 2.02 3.16
CA ALA A 92 -22.44 2.69 3.58
C ALA A 92 -22.14 4.08 4.16
N LYS A 93 -21.09 4.19 4.98
CA LYS A 93 -20.64 5.47 5.55
C LYS A 93 -19.72 6.26 4.62
N LYS A 94 -19.31 5.67 3.50
CA LYS A 94 -18.32 6.20 2.57
C LYS A 94 -16.98 6.55 3.24
N THR A 95 -16.56 5.79 4.25
CA THR A 95 -15.29 6.01 4.96
C THR A 95 -14.24 4.95 4.58
N ILE A 96 -12.97 5.31 4.80
CA ILE A 96 -11.83 4.41 4.71
C ILE A 96 -11.00 4.59 6.00
N GLU A 97 -10.79 3.50 6.74
CA GLU A 97 -9.85 3.48 7.85
C GLU A 97 -8.51 2.94 7.35
N LYS A 98 -7.42 3.55 7.82
CA LYS A 98 -6.04 3.25 7.40
C LYS A 98 -5.20 3.02 8.64
N LEU A 99 -5.01 1.75 9.00
CA LEU A 99 -4.41 1.36 10.26
C LEU A 99 -3.15 0.52 10.03
N ALA A 100 -2.25 0.57 11.00
CA ALA A 100 -1.10 -0.32 11.08
C ALA A 100 -1.11 -1.04 12.42
N VAL A 101 -1.05 -2.37 12.40
CA VAL A 101 -0.69 -3.12 13.60
C VAL A 101 0.83 -3.05 13.72
N ALA A 102 1.35 -1.91 14.11
CA ALA A 102 2.77 -1.62 14.25
C ALA A 102 2.97 -0.68 15.45
N ARG A 103 4.20 -0.49 15.92
CA ARG A 103 4.43 0.37 17.10
C ARG A 103 4.22 1.87 16.82
N TYR A 104 4.37 2.28 15.57
CA TYR A 104 4.36 3.68 15.16
C TYR A 104 3.50 3.85 13.92
N ASN A 105 3.01 5.06 13.70
CA ASN A 105 2.30 5.42 12.47
C ASN A 105 3.21 5.17 11.26
N VAL A 106 2.61 4.72 10.17
CA VAL A 106 3.31 4.61 8.88
C VAL A 106 3.09 5.93 8.14
N GLY A 107 4.08 6.80 8.30
CA GLY A 107 3.97 8.19 7.86
C GLY A 107 2.84 8.94 8.56
N LYS A 108 2.18 9.82 7.81
CA LYS A 108 1.03 10.61 8.28
C LYS A 108 -0.33 9.99 7.92
N ASN A 109 -0.34 9.03 7.00
CA ASN A 109 -1.57 8.53 6.36
C ASN A 109 -2.16 7.29 7.05
N ILE A 110 -1.35 6.56 7.81
CA ILE A 110 -1.73 5.28 8.41
C ILE A 110 -1.42 5.32 9.90
N GLU A 111 -2.46 5.22 10.72
CA GLU A 111 -2.36 5.33 12.17
C GLU A 111 -1.95 4.01 12.81
N SER A 112 -1.08 4.06 13.81
CA SER A 112 -0.79 2.90 14.64
C SER A 112 -2.02 2.51 15.45
N ALA A 113 -2.41 1.24 15.35
CA ALA A 113 -3.50 0.64 16.09
C ALA A 113 -3.02 -0.43 17.08
N TRP A 114 -1.72 -0.47 17.42
CA TRP A 114 -1.15 -1.49 18.30
C TRP A 114 -0.37 -0.90 19.48
N ASP A 115 -0.84 -1.25 20.69
CA ASP A 115 -0.15 -1.00 21.94
C ASP A 115 0.41 -2.32 22.47
N LYS A 116 1.73 -2.53 22.27
CA LYS A 116 2.42 -3.77 22.66
C LYS A 116 2.32 -4.06 24.15
N GLU A 117 2.26 -3.02 24.99
CA GLU A 117 2.23 -3.21 26.45
C GLU A 117 0.87 -3.72 26.93
N LYS A 118 -0.20 -3.44 26.17
CA LYS A 118 -1.55 -3.96 26.44
C LYS A 118 -1.80 -5.33 25.84
N GLU A 119 -1.42 -5.53 24.58
CA GLU A 119 -1.52 -6.82 23.90
C GLU A 119 -0.20 -7.11 23.18
N PRO A 120 0.70 -7.92 23.77
CA PRO A 120 2.00 -8.21 23.20
C PRO A 120 1.93 -9.06 21.92
N ASP A 121 0.80 -9.75 21.68
CA ASP A 121 0.58 -10.57 20.49
C ASP A 121 -0.05 -9.75 19.36
N GLN A 122 0.77 -9.42 18.37
CA GLN A 122 0.38 -8.63 17.20
C GLN A 122 -0.77 -9.28 16.40
N TRP A 123 -0.85 -10.61 16.37
CA TRP A 123 -1.91 -11.33 15.66
C TRP A 123 -3.25 -11.23 16.37
N LYS A 124 -3.27 -11.32 17.71
CA LYS A 124 -4.50 -11.10 18.48
C LYS A 124 -5.04 -9.70 18.25
N ARG A 125 -4.16 -8.70 18.26
CA ARG A 125 -4.59 -7.33 17.96
C ARG A 125 -5.19 -7.20 16.57
N LEU A 126 -4.61 -7.87 15.57
CA LEU A 126 -5.21 -7.90 14.23
C LEU A 126 -6.60 -8.56 14.23
N VAL A 127 -6.76 -9.69 14.92
CA VAL A 127 -8.07 -10.36 15.03
C VAL A 127 -9.11 -9.46 15.71
N GLU A 128 -8.76 -8.76 16.79
CA GLU A 128 -9.65 -7.77 17.41
C GLU A 128 -10.08 -6.68 16.43
N LEU A 129 -9.15 -6.17 15.61
CA LEU A 129 -9.45 -5.16 14.59
C LEU A 129 -10.44 -5.68 13.55
N ILE A 130 -10.28 -6.94 13.13
CA ILE A 130 -11.20 -7.64 12.22
C ILE A 130 -12.57 -7.79 12.88
N GLU A 131 -12.62 -8.23 14.14
CA GLU A 131 -13.86 -8.46 14.88
C GLU A 131 -14.67 -7.20 15.12
N MET A 132 -14.01 -6.09 15.49
CA MET A 132 -14.68 -4.79 15.70
C MET A 132 -15.34 -4.24 14.44
N ARG A 133 -14.88 -4.65 13.26
CA ARG A 133 -15.36 -4.16 11.95
C ARG A 133 -16.27 -5.16 11.24
N ASP A 134 -16.19 -6.44 11.59
CA ASP A 134 -16.96 -7.55 11.01
C ASP A 134 -17.01 -7.54 9.46
N PRO A 135 -15.87 -7.46 8.74
CA PRO A 135 -15.85 -7.31 7.29
C PRO A 135 -16.47 -8.53 6.59
N VAL A 136 -17.20 -8.33 5.48
CA VAL A 136 -17.81 -9.42 4.71
C VAL A 136 -16.79 -10.11 3.81
N LYS A 137 -15.83 -9.36 3.24
CA LYS A 137 -14.71 -9.88 2.45
C LYS A 137 -13.38 -9.31 2.93
N ILE A 138 -12.43 -10.22 3.21
CA ILE A 138 -11.05 -9.91 3.63
C ILE A 138 -10.11 -10.27 2.47
N GLY A 139 -9.36 -9.29 1.97
CA GLY A 139 -8.36 -9.47 0.91
C GLY A 139 -6.96 -9.66 1.48
N LEU A 140 -6.24 -10.66 0.97
CA LEU A 140 -4.83 -10.92 1.23
C LEU A 140 -4.04 -11.06 -0.09
N ASN A 141 -2.79 -10.63 -0.10
CA ASN A 141 -1.96 -10.58 -1.31
C ASN A 141 -1.34 -11.95 -1.66
N TYR A 142 -2.13 -12.81 -2.27
CA TYR A 142 -1.64 -14.03 -2.93
C TYR A 142 -2.25 -14.14 -4.32
N SER A 143 -1.47 -14.57 -5.29
CA SER A 143 -1.86 -14.61 -6.70
C SER A 143 -1.13 -15.72 -7.45
N LYS A 144 -1.81 -16.32 -8.44
CA LYS A 144 -1.16 -17.26 -9.38
C LYS A 144 -0.58 -16.57 -10.60
N ASP A 145 -1.16 -15.43 -10.99
CA ASP A 145 -0.95 -14.80 -12.29
C ASP A 145 -0.20 -13.46 -12.18
N HIS A 146 -0.26 -12.80 -11.02
CA HIS A 146 0.31 -11.49 -10.76
C HIS A 146 1.33 -11.55 -9.62
N ASN A 147 2.60 -11.73 -9.97
CA ASN A 147 3.71 -11.83 -9.02
C ASN A 147 3.82 -10.63 -8.05
N ILE A 148 3.45 -9.42 -8.47
CA ILE A 148 3.45 -8.24 -7.61
C ILE A 148 2.41 -8.36 -6.49
N ALA A 149 1.30 -9.04 -6.75
CA ALA A 149 0.21 -9.28 -5.80
C ALA A 149 0.31 -10.64 -5.07
N ASP A 150 1.44 -11.35 -5.22
CA ASP A 150 1.74 -12.63 -4.54
C ASP A 150 2.80 -12.46 -3.45
N GLY A 151 2.72 -11.36 -2.70
CA GLY A 151 3.71 -10.98 -1.69
C GLY A 151 3.50 -11.58 -0.30
N LEU A 152 2.33 -12.18 -0.03
CA LEU A 152 2.04 -12.78 1.27
C LEU A 152 2.78 -14.10 1.43
N ASP A 153 3.76 -14.09 2.32
CA ASP A 153 4.43 -15.30 2.74
C ASP A 153 3.47 -16.35 3.30
N LYS A 154 3.71 -17.61 2.95
CA LYS A 154 2.96 -18.75 3.47
C LYS A 154 2.95 -18.82 4.99
N THR A 155 4.05 -18.47 5.65
CA THR A 155 4.14 -18.48 7.13
C THR A 155 3.20 -17.46 7.76
N ASP A 156 3.12 -16.24 7.22
CA ASP A 156 2.22 -15.20 7.74
C ASP A 156 0.76 -15.53 7.44
N HIS A 157 0.48 -16.06 6.25
CA HIS A 157 -0.85 -16.59 5.91
C HIS A 157 -1.29 -17.64 6.93
N ASP A 158 -0.45 -18.64 7.20
CA ASP A 158 -0.81 -19.73 8.11
C ASP A 158 -0.87 -19.30 9.58
N GLU A 159 -0.06 -18.33 9.98
CA GLU A 159 -0.20 -17.67 11.28
C GLU A 159 -1.55 -16.98 11.39
N LEU A 160 -1.89 -16.09 10.44
CA LEU A 160 -3.19 -15.40 10.45
C LEU A 160 -4.35 -16.40 10.51
N MET A 161 -4.36 -17.42 9.65
CA MET A 161 -5.45 -18.40 9.60
C MET A 161 -5.61 -19.21 10.88
N ARG A 162 -4.53 -19.42 11.66
CA ARG A 162 -4.61 -20.07 12.98
C ARG A 162 -5.25 -19.18 14.04
N TYR A 163 -4.98 -17.88 14.01
CA TYR A 163 -5.55 -16.91 14.95
C TYR A 163 -6.99 -16.53 14.59
N LEU A 164 -7.30 -16.52 13.31
CA LEU A 164 -8.56 -16.01 12.79
C LEU A 164 -9.73 -16.96 13.13
N PRO A 165 -10.84 -16.46 13.72
CA PRO A 165 -12.02 -17.28 13.94
C PRO A 165 -12.60 -17.85 12.64
N ALA A 166 -13.19 -19.05 12.69
CA ALA A 166 -13.68 -19.77 11.52
C ALA A 166 -14.68 -18.97 10.66
N LYS A 167 -15.45 -18.06 11.27
CA LYS A 167 -16.35 -17.12 10.56
C LYS A 167 -15.58 -16.27 9.54
N TYR A 168 -14.44 -15.71 9.94
CA TYR A 168 -13.64 -14.81 9.11
C TYR A 168 -12.69 -15.57 8.19
N GLN A 169 -12.23 -16.76 8.57
CA GLN A 169 -11.45 -17.62 7.66
C GLN A 169 -12.17 -17.86 6.33
N LYS A 170 -13.49 -18.07 6.36
CA LYS A 170 -14.32 -18.25 5.17
C LYS A 170 -14.51 -16.98 4.32
N ARG A 171 -14.11 -15.82 4.85
CA ARG A 171 -14.21 -14.51 4.20
C ARG A 171 -12.89 -14.04 3.59
N VAL A 172 -11.81 -14.77 3.87
CA VAL A 172 -10.49 -14.51 3.28
C VAL A 172 -10.50 -14.92 1.80
N GLY A 173 -10.02 -14.02 0.96
CA GLY A 173 -9.83 -14.21 -0.47
C GLY A 173 -8.60 -13.47 -0.98
N SER A 174 -8.25 -13.75 -2.23
CA SER A 174 -7.14 -13.05 -2.89
C SER A 174 -7.50 -11.58 -3.11
N ALA A 175 -6.53 -10.71 -2.86
CA ALA A 175 -6.55 -9.29 -3.18
C ALA A 175 -5.88 -8.99 -4.52
N GLU A 176 -5.64 -9.99 -5.37
CA GLU A 176 -4.92 -9.84 -6.66
C GLU A 176 -5.40 -8.68 -7.54
N GLN A 177 -6.72 -8.46 -7.63
CA GLN A 177 -7.29 -7.40 -8.47
C GLN A 177 -7.26 -6.02 -7.79
N LEU A 178 -6.96 -5.96 -6.49
CA LEU A 178 -6.84 -4.73 -5.69
C LEU A 178 -5.38 -4.28 -5.53
N ALA A 179 -4.49 -5.24 -5.34
CA ALA A 179 -3.06 -5.09 -5.08
C ALA A 179 -2.27 -4.63 -6.31
#